data_AF-A0A4Q3YS15-F1
#
_entry.id   AF-A0A4Q3YS15-F1
#
_cell.length_a   1.000
_cell.length_b   1.000
_cell.length_c   1.000
_cell.angle_alpha   90.00
_cell.angle_beta   90.00
_cell.angle_gamma   90.00
#
_symmetry.space_group_name_H-M   'P 1'
#
loop_
_entity.id
_entity.type
_entity.pdbx_description
1 polymer ?
#
loop_
_entity_poly.entity_id
_entity_poly.type
_entity_poly.pdbx_seq_one_letter_code
_entity_poly.pdbx_strand_id
1 'polypeptide(L)'
;MDPVTISRTFIEVAEVWVPEGDRLVLASGAYGDHETFGEASQRESFAKGEGLPGKAWSDACPVVLKGFDGSYFKRTDAAKEAGLTSAVAIPVFAGATLKAVLVVLCADDATRNGAIEVWSEDAGTLSLCDGYFGAATDFEAVSQTTTFQAGSGLPGGVWAARRPILMRDLGARYGFLRAETASPAGLKRGLGLPVPVPGGRVFVVTLLSAQATPIARRFEVWDARSARTGARETARLIDGICDRDGPLWDPDNAGNERTATIWEGPIGRVLGTGVPVAETGAAALGYAMMVALPIHKDGELAHIVAWYC
;
A
#
# COMPACT_ATOMS: atom_id res chain seq x y z
N MET A 1 17.68 20.19 -22.11
CA MET A 1 16.80 19.29 -21.33
C MET A 1 17.70 18.27 -20.71
N ASP A 2 18.05 18.47 -19.45
CA ASP A 2 18.74 17.43 -18.69
C ASP A 2 17.85 16.18 -18.69
N PRO A 3 18.41 14.98 -18.88
CA PRO A 3 17.64 13.77 -18.68
C PRO A 3 17.12 13.84 -17.25
N VAL A 4 15.80 13.83 -17.08
CA VAL A 4 15.20 13.63 -15.76
C VAL A 4 15.75 12.30 -15.28
N THR A 5 16.77 12.34 -14.42
CA THR A 5 17.23 11.19 -13.67
C THR A 5 15.98 10.71 -12.94
N ILE A 6 15.40 9.60 -13.38
CA ILE A 6 14.19 9.07 -12.76
C ILE A 6 14.60 8.69 -11.35
N SER A 7 14.31 9.55 -10.37
CA SER A 7 14.63 9.24 -8.99
C SER A 7 13.87 7.99 -8.59
N ARG A 8 14.56 7.02 -8.00
CA ARG A 8 13.98 5.78 -7.50
C ARG A 8 12.88 6.13 -6.49
N THR A 9 11.79 5.37 -6.53
CA THR A 9 10.73 5.48 -5.52
C THR A 9 11.14 4.82 -4.23
N PHE A 10 10.46 5.19 -3.14
CA PHE A 10 10.74 4.62 -1.83
C PHE A 10 10.44 3.11 -1.77
N ILE A 11 9.32 2.68 -2.37
CA ILE A 11 9.03 1.26 -2.56
C ILE A 11 9.83 0.78 -3.77
N GLU A 12 10.62 -0.28 -3.58
CA GLU A 12 11.47 -0.84 -4.63
C GLU A 12 11.20 -2.34 -4.90
N VAL A 13 10.55 -3.03 -3.97
CA VAL A 13 10.12 -4.43 -4.15
C VAL A 13 8.69 -4.60 -3.66
N ALA A 14 7.90 -5.40 -4.37
CA ALA A 14 6.61 -5.89 -3.91
C ALA A 14 6.48 -7.39 -4.12
N GLU A 15 5.99 -8.11 -3.11
CA GLU A 15 5.79 -9.56 -3.12
C GLU A 15 4.35 -9.89 -2.73
N VAL A 16 3.74 -10.84 -3.43
CA VAL A 16 2.40 -11.34 -3.13
C VAL A 16 2.52 -12.77 -2.66
N TRP A 17 2.21 -12.99 -1.40
CA TRP A 17 2.27 -14.30 -0.75
C TRP A 17 0.86 -14.84 -0.56
N VAL A 18 0.54 -16.01 -1.14
CA VAL A 18 -0.80 -16.61 -1.08
C VAL A 18 -0.79 -17.86 -0.18
N PRO A 19 -1.88 -18.16 0.53
CA PRO A 19 -1.96 -19.38 1.31
C PRO A 19 -2.09 -20.62 0.41
N GLU A 20 -1.21 -21.59 0.62
CA GLU A 20 -1.26 -22.95 0.09
C GLU A 20 -1.12 -23.93 1.25
N GLY A 21 -2.24 -24.54 1.66
CA GLY A 21 -2.29 -25.37 2.86
C GLY A 21 -2.04 -24.56 4.13
N ASP A 22 -1.02 -24.93 4.90
CA ASP A 22 -0.62 -24.29 6.16
C ASP A 22 0.51 -23.26 5.99
N ARG A 23 0.89 -22.95 4.75
CA ARG A 23 1.98 -22.03 4.42
C ARG A 23 1.56 -20.95 3.45
N LEU A 24 2.30 -19.84 3.47
CA LEU A 24 2.29 -18.82 2.45
C LEU A 24 3.40 -19.12 1.43
N VAL A 25 3.04 -19.13 0.15
CA VAL A 25 3.96 -19.31 -0.99
C VAL A 25 3.98 -18.06 -1.86
N LEU A 26 5.09 -17.80 -2.54
CA LEU A 26 5.23 -16.64 -3.41
C LEU A 26 4.41 -16.85 -4.69
N ALA A 27 3.37 -16.04 -4.90
CA ALA A 27 2.56 -16.07 -6.11
C ALA A 27 3.12 -15.17 -7.22
N SER A 28 3.60 -13.98 -6.85
CA SER A 28 4.21 -13.02 -7.77
C SER A 28 5.12 -12.06 -7.01
N GLY A 29 6.13 -11.53 -7.68
CA GLY A 29 6.97 -10.47 -7.14
C GLY A 29 7.45 -9.51 -8.22
N ALA A 30 7.56 -8.25 -7.86
CA ALA A 30 8.19 -7.20 -8.66
C ALA A 30 9.45 -6.74 -7.91
N TYR A 31 10.62 -7.05 -8.49
CA TYR A 31 11.91 -6.87 -7.82
C TYR A 31 12.74 -5.70 -8.37
N GLY A 32 12.35 -5.11 -9.51
CA GLY A 32 13.15 -4.07 -10.16
C GLY A 32 14.58 -4.56 -10.41
N ASP A 33 15.57 -3.82 -9.91
CA ASP A 33 17.00 -4.17 -10.01
C ASP A 33 17.45 -5.21 -8.95
N HIS A 34 16.55 -5.70 -8.10
CA HIS A 34 16.86 -6.56 -6.94
C HIS A 34 16.67 -8.06 -7.22
N GLU A 35 17.12 -8.54 -8.39
CA GLU A 35 16.87 -9.92 -8.83
C GLU A 35 17.40 -10.97 -7.84
N THR A 36 18.59 -10.78 -7.27
CA THR A 36 19.17 -11.69 -6.25
C THR A 36 18.28 -11.82 -5.02
N PHE A 37 17.67 -10.72 -4.57
CA PHE A 37 16.69 -10.77 -3.49
C PHE A 37 15.43 -11.53 -3.90
N GLY A 38 15.02 -11.40 -5.16
CA GLY A 38 13.94 -12.20 -5.76
C GLY A 38 14.23 -13.70 -5.75
N GLU A 39 15.44 -14.12 -6.13
CA GLU A 39 15.85 -15.53 -6.06
C GLU A 39 15.82 -16.08 -4.63
N ALA A 40 16.29 -15.29 -3.66
CA ALA A 40 16.22 -15.67 -2.25
C ALA A 40 14.76 -15.83 -1.80
N SER A 41 13.88 -14.95 -2.26
CA SER A 41 12.46 -14.97 -1.91
C SER A 41 11.71 -16.13 -2.55
N GLN A 42 12.03 -16.54 -3.77
CA GLN A 42 11.44 -17.72 -4.41
C GLN A 42 11.70 -19.03 -3.65
N ARG A 43 12.75 -19.08 -2.84
CA ARG A 43 13.09 -20.26 -2.01
C ARG A 43 12.40 -20.27 -0.66
N GLU A 44 11.70 -19.20 -0.31
CA GLU A 44 11.00 -19.09 0.96
C GLU A 44 9.55 -19.53 0.88
N SER A 45 9.05 -19.96 2.03
CA SER A 45 7.63 -20.01 2.34
C SER A 45 7.47 -19.80 3.84
N PHE A 46 6.27 -19.41 4.28
CA PHE A 46 6.05 -18.98 5.66
C PHE A 46 4.85 -19.67 6.28
N ALA A 47 5.05 -20.38 7.39
CA ALA A 47 3.95 -20.81 8.24
C ALA A 47 3.26 -19.61 8.91
N LYS A 48 2.06 -19.81 9.46
CA LYS A 48 1.40 -18.79 10.27
C LYS A 48 2.26 -18.40 11.47
N GLY A 49 2.54 -17.10 11.61
CA GLY A 49 3.44 -16.53 12.63
C GLY A 49 4.92 -16.49 12.23
N GLU A 50 5.31 -17.10 11.11
CA GLU A 50 6.70 -17.19 10.66
C GLU A 50 7.07 -16.02 9.74
N GLY A 51 8.19 -15.34 10.03
CA GLY A 51 8.65 -14.22 9.23
C GLY A 51 7.64 -13.07 9.17
N LEU A 52 7.92 -12.09 8.30
CA LEU A 52 7.04 -10.94 8.13
C LEU A 52 5.65 -11.30 7.58
N PRO A 53 5.52 -12.10 6.49
CA PRO A 53 4.21 -12.43 5.95
C PRO A 53 3.39 -13.29 6.92
N GLY A 54 4.01 -14.28 7.54
CA GLY A 54 3.35 -15.17 8.49
C GLY A 54 2.90 -14.44 9.75
N LYS A 55 3.66 -13.46 10.24
CA LYS A 55 3.23 -12.64 11.39
C LYS A 55 1.99 -11.81 11.07
N ALA A 56 1.94 -11.14 9.93
CA ALA A 56 0.75 -10.39 9.51
C ALA A 56 -0.47 -11.31 9.33
N TRP A 57 -0.27 -12.54 8.86
CA TRP A 57 -1.32 -13.57 8.84
C TRP A 57 -1.75 -13.99 10.24
N SER A 58 -0.81 -14.19 11.16
CA SER A 58 -1.10 -14.60 12.54
C SER A 58 -1.93 -13.57 13.29
N ASP A 59 -1.48 -12.32 13.24
CA ASP A 59 -2.00 -11.23 14.07
C ASP A 59 -3.24 -10.56 13.45
N ALA A 60 -3.53 -10.90 12.19
CA ALA A 60 -4.59 -10.32 11.38
C ALA A 60 -4.53 -8.78 11.39
N CYS A 61 -3.34 -8.22 11.12
CA CYS A 61 -3.11 -6.79 11.03
C CYS A 61 -1.92 -6.49 10.11
N PRO A 62 -1.83 -5.25 9.57
CA PRO A 62 -0.61 -4.79 8.94
C PRO A 62 0.55 -4.79 9.94
N VAL A 63 1.77 -5.06 9.44
CA VAL A 63 2.99 -5.09 10.26
C VAL A 63 4.09 -4.32 9.55
N VAL A 64 4.78 -3.44 10.26
CA VAL A 64 5.94 -2.69 9.74
C VAL A 64 7.22 -3.25 10.37
N LEU A 65 8.25 -3.42 9.55
CA LEU A 65 9.62 -3.65 10.01
C LEU A 65 10.46 -2.44 9.64
N LYS A 66 10.97 -1.75 10.65
CA LYS A 66 11.83 -0.57 10.51
C LYS A 66 13.31 -0.93 10.31
N GLY A 67 13.63 -2.23 10.35
CA GLY A 67 14.96 -2.80 10.20
C GLY A 67 14.88 -4.32 10.23
N PHE A 68 15.82 -4.98 9.56
CA PHE A 68 15.84 -6.44 9.45
C PHE A 68 16.75 -7.13 10.48
N ASP A 69 17.79 -6.44 10.93
CA ASP A 69 18.74 -6.98 11.91
C ASP A 69 18.12 -7.23 13.28
N GLY A 70 18.39 -8.42 13.82
CA GLY A 70 17.85 -8.84 15.11
C GLY A 70 16.32 -9.03 15.12
N SER A 71 15.67 -8.92 13.96
CA SER A 71 14.23 -9.14 13.80
C SER A 71 13.92 -10.59 13.39
N TYR A 72 12.63 -10.93 13.32
CA TYR A 72 12.15 -12.20 12.78
C TYR A 72 12.10 -12.22 11.24
N PHE A 73 12.61 -11.19 10.56
CA PHE A 73 12.70 -11.16 9.10
C PHE A 73 13.61 -12.28 8.59
N LYS A 74 13.18 -12.92 7.50
CA LYS A 74 14.00 -13.88 6.74
C LYS A 74 14.62 -13.20 5.54
N ARG A 75 15.76 -13.71 5.08
CA ARG A 75 16.55 -13.17 3.96
C ARG A 75 17.22 -11.83 4.30
N THR A 76 17.59 -11.64 5.57
CA THR A 76 18.22 -10.41 6.06
C THR A 76 19.50 -10.07 5.29
N ASP A 77 20.37 -11.04 5.04
CA ASP A 77 21.62 -10.80 4.31
C ASP A 77 21.36 -10.38 2.86
N ALA A 78 20.47 -11.09 2.15
CA ALA A 78 20.08 -10.72 0.78
C ALA A 78 19.40 -9.35 0.72
N ALA A 79 18.57 -9.00 1.72
CA ALA A 79 17.93 -7.68 1.78
C ALA A 79 18.96 -6.56 2.00
N LYS A 80 19.97 -6.79 2.85
CA LYS A 80 21.08 -5.85 3.06
C LYS A 80 21.92 -5.66 1.81
N GLU A 81 22.28 -6.75 1.13
CA GLU A 81 23.02 -6.69 -0.14
C GLU A 81 22.25 -5.91 -1.21
N ALA A 82 20.91 -6.02 -1.20
CA ALA A 82 20.01 -5.25 -2.05
C ALA A 82 19.78 -3.80 -1.57
N GLY A 83 20.31 -3.39 -0.41
CA GLY A 83 20.07 -2.05 0.16
C GLY A 83 18.64 -1.81 0.64
N LEU A 84 17.86 -2.86 0.85
CA LEU A 84 16.53 -2.78 1.46
C LEU A 84 16.67 -2.60 2.97
N THR A 85 15.87 -1.73 3.55
CA THR A 85 16.03 -1.33 4.97
C THR A 85 14.77 -1.52 5.78
N SER A 86 13.60 -1.53 5.13
CA SER A 86 12.31 -1.65 5.80
C SER A 86 11.32 -2.42 4.93
N ALA A 87 10.27 -2.94 5.57
CA ALA A 87 9.21 -3.66 4.88
C ALA A 87 7.87 -3.48 5.58
N VAL A 88 6.79 -3.57 4.81
CA VAL A 88 5.42 -3.55 5.33
C VAL A 88 4.67 -4.75 4.77
N ALA A 89 4.09 -5.55 5.66
CA ALA A 89 3.17 -6.62 5.30
C ALA A 89 1.73 -6.15 5.52
N ILE A 90 0.90 -6.27 4.49
CA ILE A 90 -0.52 -5.94 4.49
C ILE A 90 -1.29 -7.24 4.22
N PRO A 91 -1.97 -7.83 5.22
CA PRO A 91 -2.79 -9.00 4.99
C PRO A 91 -4.09 -8.62 4.29
N VAL A 92 -4.49 -9.43 3.31
CA VAL A 92 -5.72 -9.25 2.53
C VAL A 92 -6.68 -10.35 2.94
N PHE A 93 -7.76 -9.97 3.61
CA PHE A 93 -8.83 -10.88 3.98
C PHE A 93 -10.08 -10.64 3.13
N ALA A 94 -10.79 -11.71 2.79
CA ALA A 94 -12.18 -11.69 2.34
C ALA A 94 -13.02 -12.34 3.44
N GLY A 95 -13.65 -11.51 4.29
CA GLY A 95 -14.34 -11.99 5.48
C GLY A 95 -13.33 -12.56 6.48
N ALA A 96 -13.45 -13.85 6.83
CA ALA A 96 -12.52 -14.54 7.70
C ALA A 96 -11.34 -15.22 6.95
N THR A 97 -11.42 -15.31 5.62
CA THR A 97 -10.45 -16.05 4.80
C THR A 97 -9.30 -15.15 4.38
N LEU A 98 -8.07 -15.54 4.70
CA LEU A 98 -6.89 -14.88 4.14
C LEU A 98 -6.81 -15.21 2.64
N LYS A 99 -6.72 -14.17 1.80
CA LYS A 99 -6.53 -14.28 0.36
C LYS A 99 -5.06 -14.18 -0.03
N ALA A 100 -4.32 -13.30 0.63
CA ALA A 100 -2.88 -13.10 0.43
C ALA A 100 -2.29 -12.21 1.54
N VAL A 101 -0.97 -12.10 1.56
CA VAL A 101 -0.23 -11.03 2.23
C VAL A 101 0.60 -10.31 1.18
N LEU A 102 0.34 -9.01 0.99
CA LEU A 102 1.20 -8.14 0.20
C LEU A 102 2.37 -7.68 1.08
N VAL A 103 3.60 -7.89 0.64
CA VAL A 103 4.78 -7.31 1.26
C VAL A 103 5.36 -6.27 0.33
N VAL A 104 5.56 -5.05 0.81
CA VAL A 104 6.34 -4.03 0.11
C VAL A 104 7.64 -3.81 0.87
N LEU A 105 8.77 -3.84 0.18
CA LEU A 105 10.07 -3.54 0.76
C LEU A 105 10.58 -2.22 0.18
N CYS A 106 11.14 -1.43 1.09
CA CYS A 106 11.59 -0.09 0.80
C CYS A 106 13.10 -0.03 0.97
N ALA A 107 13.75 0.66 0.04
CA ALA A 107 15.15 1.00 0.17
C ALA A 107 15.25 2.42 0.71
N ASP A 108 16.12 2.57 1.70
CA ASP A 108 16.41 3.88 2.30
C ASP A 108 17.80 4.33 1.92
N ASP A 109 17.91 5.63 1.63
CA ASP A 109 19.15 6.38 1.75
C ASP A 109 18.86 7.48 2.77
N ALA A 110 19.85 7.86 3.60
CA ALA A 110 19.65 8.76 4.74
C ALA A 110 19.06 10.16 4.42
N THR A 111 18.67 10.40 3.17
CA THR A 111 18.06 11.62 2.64
C THR A 111 16.62 11.45 2.17
N ARG A 112 16.05 10.23 2.20
CA ARG A 112 14.68 9.96 1.76
C ARG A 112 13.63 10.34 2.80
N ASN A 113 12.67 11.15 2.35
CA ASN A 113 11.49 11.52 3.13
C ASN A 113 10.26 10.77 2.59
N GLY A 114 9.58 10.05 3.47
CA GLY A 114 8.37 9.31 3.16
C GLY A 114 7.87 8.66 4.42
N ALA A 115 6.57 8.39 4.50
CA ALA A 115 6.03 7.68 5.65
C ALA A 115 5.05 6.60 5.24
N ILE A 116 5.22 5.42 5.83
CA ILE A 116 4.21 4.38 5.83
C ILE A 116 3.74 4.22 7.26
N GLU A 117 2.45 4.42 7.51
CA GLU A 117 1.91 4.43 8.86
C GLU A 117 0.77 3.43 8.95
N VAL A 118 0.71 2.72 10.08
CA VAL A 118 -0.36 1.80 10.44
C VAL A 118 -1.09 2.42 11.62
N TRP A 119 -2.34 2.79 11.39
CA TRP A 119 -3.25 3.32 12.40
C TRP A 119 -4.20 2.21 12.82
N SER A 120 -4.43 2.08 14.12
CA SER A 120 -5.45 1.19 14.66
C SER A 120 -6.44 1.98 15.50
N GLU A 121 -7.70 1.55 15.48
CA GLU A 121 -8.69 2.09 16.39
C GLU A 121 -8.53 1.49 17.79
N ASP A 122 -8.52 2.36 18.78
CA ASP A 122 -8.62 2.03 20.19
C ASP A 122 -9.47 3.09 20.90
N ALA A 123 -10.39 2.64 21.74
CA ALA A 123 -11.29 3.47 22.56
C ALA A 123 -11.99 4.63 21.81
N GLY A 124 -12.41 4.41 20.56
CA GLY A 124 -13.13 5.38 19.73
C GLY A 124 -12.23 6.35 18.96
N THR A 125 -10.92 6.12 18.93
CA THR A 125 -9.94 6.98 18.24
C THR A 125 -8.92 6.16 17.46
N LEU A 126 -8.45 6.65 16.32
CA LEU A 126 -7.27 6.07 15.66
C LEU A 126 -6.00 6.59 16.32
N SER A 127 -5.13 5.68 16.73
CA SER A 127 -3.78 5.96 17.21
C SER A 127 -2.76 5.25 16.32
N LEU A 128 -1.54 5.80 16.26
CA LEU A 128 -0.45 5.17 15.53
C LEU A 128 -0.08 3.85 16.21
N CYS A 129 -0.28 2.73 15.51
CA CYS A 129 0.09 1.39 15.96
C CYS A 129 1.55 1.10 15.61
N ASP A 130 1.95 1.44 14.39
CA ASP A 130 3.29 1.24 13.87
C ASP A 130 3.54 2.18 12.68
N GLY A 131 4.79 2.34 12.27
CA GLY A 131 5.10 3.16 11.10
C GLY A 131 6.58 3.33 10.84
N TYR A 132 6.91 3.56 9.57
CA TYR A 132 8.23 3.92 9.10
C TYR A 132 8.20 5.34 8.56
N PHE A 133 9.20 6.16 8.90
CA PHE A 133 9.19 7.60 8.64
C PHE A 133 10.44 8.11 7.89
N GLY A 134 11.32 7.22 7.44
CA GLY A 134 12.57 7.59 6.78
C GLY A 134 13.38 8.58 7.62
N ALA A 135 13.88 9.64 6.98
CA ALA A 135 14.58 10.73 7.65
C ALA A 135 13.66 11.76 8.35
N ALA A 136 12.33 11.59 8.33
CA ALA A 136 11.37 12.56 8.86
C ALA A 136 11.09 12.38 10.36
N THR A 137 12.13 12.49 11.20
CA THR A 137 12.05 12.25 12.66
C THR A 137 11.06 13.17 13.40
N ASP A 138 10.99 14.45 13.01
CA ASP A 138 10.05 15.40 13.62
C ASP A 138 8.60 15.04 13.31
N PHE A 139 8.36 14.53 12.10
CA PHE A 139 7.04 14.06 11.68
C PHE A 139 6.68 12.73 12.38
N GLU A 140 7.64 11.84 12.63
CA GLU A 140 7.44 10.64 13.46
C GLU A 140 7.00 11.01 14.88
N ALA A 141 7.72 11.92 15.55
CA ALA A 141 7.42 12.32 16.92
C ALA A 141 6.01 12.91 17.08
N VAL A 142 5.57 13.74 16.12
CA VAL A 142 4.19 14.25 16.10
C VAL A 142 3.20 13.13 15.78
N SER A 143 3.50 12.24 14.84
CA SER A 143 2.58 11.16 14.46
C SER A 143 2.33 10.17 15.60
N GLN A 144 3.32 9.91 16.46
CA GLN A 144 3.19 9.04 17.64
C GLN A 144 2.22 9.56 18.70
N THR A 145 2.05 10.89 18.79
CA THR A 145 1.16 11.53 19.78
C THR A 145 -0.16 12.02 19.16
N THR A 146 -0.31 11.88 17.85
CA THR A 146 -1.51 12.30 17.12
C THR A 146 -2.58 11.21 17.20
N THR A 147 -3.83 11.62 17.44
CA THR A 147 -5.00 10.75 17.31
C THR A 147 -6.01 11.33 16.31
N PHE A 148 -6.81 10.46 15.68
CA PHE A 148 -7.86 10.88 14.76
C PHE A 148 -9.23 10.35 15.17
N GLN A 149 -10.22 11.25 15.12
CA GLN A 149 -11.62 10.86 15.11
C GLN A 149 -12.02 10.36 13.72
N ALA A 150 -13.06 9.53 13.64
CA ALA A 150 -13.66 9.15 12.36
C ALA A 150 -14.05 10.41 11.57
N GLY A 151 -13.61 10.49 10.32
CA GLY A 151 -13.82 11.61 9.41
C GLY A 151 -12.77 12.72 9.46
N SER A 152 -11.84 12.69 10.43
CA SER A 152 -10.80 13.70 10.58
C SER A 152 -9.46 13.29 9.97
N GLY A 153 -8.84 14.18 9.20
CA GLY A 153 -7.58 13.90 8.49
C GLY A 153 -7.70 12.73 7.50
N LEU A 154 -6.57 12.31 6.95
CA LEU A 154 -6.54 11.16 6.03
C LEU A 154 -6.90 9.84 6.74
N PRO A 155 -6.29 9.44 7.87
CA PRO A 155 -6.61 8.16 8.50
C PRO A 155 -8.07 8.09 8.98
N GLY A 156 -8.56 9.14 9.64
CA GLY A 156 -9.95 9.21 10.10
C GLY A 156 -10.94 9.27 8.94
N GLY A 157 -10.61 9.97 7.84
CA GLY A 157 -11.43 9.98 6.63
C GLY A 157 -11.61 8.57 6.04
N VAL A 158 -10.52 7.81 5.94
CA VAL A 158 -10.56 6.40 5.48
C VAL A 158 -11.42 5.55 6.40
N TRP A 159 -11.25 5.71 7.72
CA TRP A 159 -12.02 4.98 8.72
C TRP A 159 -13.52 5.25 8.59
N ALA A 160 -13.93 6.53 8.52
CA ALA A 160 -15.34 6.89 8.38
C ALA A 160 -15.95 6.40 7.06
N ALA A 161 -15.21 6.54 5.95
CA ALA A 161 -15.73 6.19 4.64
C ALA A 161 -15.66 4.67 4.33
N ARG A 162 -14.87 3.91 5.09
CA ARG A 162 -14.55 2.48 4.86
C ARG A 162 -14.14 2.21 3.40
N ARG A 163 -13.40 3.14 2.81
CA ARG A 163 -12.93 3.10 1.41
C ARG A 163 -11.57 3.79 1.28
N PRO A 164 -10.76 3.45 0.27
CA PRO A 164 -9.51 4.15 0.04
C PRO A 164 -9.73 5.64 -0.26
N ILE A 165 -8.81 6.48 0.20
CA ILE A 165 -8.84 7.92 -0.05
C ILE A 165 -7.46 8.34 -0.54
N LEU A 166 -7.44 9.00 -1.69
CA LEU A 166 -6.26 9.69 -2.16
C LEU A 166 -6.37 11.16 -1.74
N MET A 167 -5.34 11.71 -1.11
CA MET A 167 -5.29 13.09 -0.64
C MET A 167 -4.15 13.83 -1.34
N ARG A 168 -4.48 15.01 -1.88
CA ARG A 168 -3.63 15.73 -2.84
C ARG A 168 -2.74 16.76 -2.17
N ASP A 169 -3.22 17.25 -1.03
CA ASP A 169 -2.58 18.23 -0.20
C ASP A 169 -2.78 17.84 1.27
N LEU A 170 -1.71 17.30 1.87
CA LEU A 170 -1.65 16.99 3.29
C LEU A 170 -1.54 18.25 4.17
N GLY A 171 -1.12 19.39 3.63
CA GLY A 171 -0.99 20.64 4.40
C GLY A 171 -2.31 21.37 4.62
N ALA A 172 -3.26 21.25 3.69
CA ALA A 172 -4.47 22.07 3.71
C ALA A 172 -5.54 21.70 4.77
N ARG A 173 -5.49 20.48 5.35
CA ARG A 173 -6.61 19.90 6.13
C ARG A 173 -6.21 19.09 7.38
N TYR A 174 -4.96 19.12 7.83
CA TYR A 174 -4.50 18.34 9.00
C TYR A 174 -4.62 19.11 10.31
N GLY A 175 -4.70 18.37 11.43
CA GLY A 175 -4.50 18.96 12.76
C GLY A 175 -3.23 19.80 12.73
N PHE A 176 -3.38 21.09 13.03
CA PHE A 176 -2.45 22.19 12.75
C PHE A 176 -0.97 21.78 12.88
N LEU A 177 -0.60 21.17 14.00
CA LEU A 177 0.78 20.77 14.31
C LEU A 177 1.36 19.70 13.38
N ARG A 178 0.55 18.71 12.95
CA ARG A 178 1.00 17.64 12.05
C ARG A 178 1.11 18.11 10.61
N ALA A 179 0.28 19.08 10.21
CA ALA A 179 0.40 19.76 8.91
C ALA A 179 1.70 20.58 8.84
N GLU A 180 2.03 21.26 9.94
CA GLU A 180 3.23 22.08 10.07
C GLU A 180 4.52 21.25 9.99
N THR A 181 4.57 20.04 10.56
CA THR A 181 5.76 19.18 10.45
C THR A 181 5.82 18.37 9.15
N ALA A 182 4.68 18.13 8.49
CA ALA A 182 4.64 17.48 7.18
C ALA A 182 5.26 18.34 6.05
N SER A 183 5.11 19.66 6.15
CA SER A 183 5.55 20.59 5.10
C SER A 183 7.09 20.66 4.96
N PRO A 184 7.88 20.82 6.05
CA PRO A 184 9.34 20.70 6.01
C PRO A 184 9.84 19.32 5.55
N ALA A 185 9.11 18.24 5.87
CA ALA A 185 9.40 16.90 5.37
C ALA A 185 9.07 16.74 3.86
N GLY A 186 8.43 17.74 3.24
CA GLY A 186 8.08 17.74 1.83
C GLY A 186 6.91 16.81 1.47
N LEU A 187 6.17 16.31 2.47
CA LEU A 187 5.03 15.40 2.30
C LEU A 187 3.85 16.18 1.74
N LYS A 188 3.45 15.87 0.50
CA LYS A 188 2.36 16.58 -0.19
C LYS A 188 1.13 15.74 -0.41
N ARG A 189 1.32 14.46 -0.72
CA ARG A 189 0.24 13.55 -1.12
C ARG A 189 0.20 12.36 -0.18
N GLY A 190 -0.99 11.84 0.08
CA GLY A 190 -1.17 10.64 0.88
C GLY A 190 -2.22 9.73 0.27
N LEU A 191 -1.93 8.44 0.21
CA LEU A 191 -2.91 7.40 -0.06
C LEU A 191 -3.26 6.72 1.25
N GLY A 192 -4.54 6.74 1.62
CA GLY A 192 -5.06 6.04 2.77
C GLY A 192 -5.84 4.79 2.34
N LEU A 193 -5.54 3.67 2.98
CA LEU A 193 -6.05 2.34 2.67
C LEU A 193 -6.74 1.77 3.90
N PRO A 194 -8.04 1.45 3.86
CA PRO A 194 -8.62 0.61 4.89
C PRO A 194 -8.03 -0.80 4.76
N VAL A 195 -7.72 -1.43 5.88
CA VAL A 195 -7.32 -2.85 5.92
C VAL A 195 -8.38 -3.63 6.71
N PRO A 196 -9.41 -4.15 6.02
CA PRO A 196 -10.43 -4.98 6.65
C PRO A 196 -9.83 -6.30 7.12
N VAL A 197 -10.03 -6.60 8.41
CA VAL A 197 -9.52 -7.81 9.05
C VAL A 197 -10.66 -8.55 9.77
N PRO A 198 -10.52 -9.86 10.02
CA PRO A 198 -11.49 -10.61 10.81
C PRO A 198 -11.66 -10.01 12.22
N GLY A 199 -12.87 -10.13 12.78
CA GLY A 199 -13.15 -9.66 14.14
C GLY A 199 -13.45 -8.16 14.27
N GLY A 200 -13.51 -7.42 13.16
CA GLY A 200 -14.03 -6.04 13.15
C GLY A 200 -13.08 -4.96 13.67
N ARG A 201 -11.84 -5.31 14.03
CA ARG A 201 -10.78 -4.35 14.33
C ARG A 201 -10.55 -3.44 13.12
N VAL A 202 -10.32 -2.16 13.38
CA VAL A 202 -10.09 -1.18 12.31
C VAL A 202 -8.61 -0.91 12.18
N PHE A 203 -8.10 -1.09 10.97
CA PHE A 203 -6.76 -0.69 10.57
C PHE A 203 -6.81 0.23 9.35
N VAL A 204 -5.97 1.25 9.36
CA VAL A 204 -5.75 2.13 8.21
C VAL A 204 -4.26 2.20 7.94
N VAL A 205 -3.85 1.91 6.70
CA VAL A 205 -2.48 2.12 6.23
C VAL A 205 -2.44 3.43 5.46
N THR A 206 -1.52 4.33 5.78
CA THR A 206 -1.26 5.54 4.99
C THR A 206 0.11 5.46 4.33
N LEU A 207 0.16 5.75 3.04
CA LEU A 207 1.37 5.91 2.24
C LEU A 207 1.53 7.41 1.93
N LEU A 208 2.45 8.08 2.61
CA LEU A 208 2.70 9.52 2.48
C LEU A 208 3.92 9.78 1.63
N SER A 209 3.70 10.46 0.50
CA SER A 209 4.71 10.70 -0.52
C SER A 209 5.30 12.10 -0.40
N ALA A 210 6.63 12.19 -0.30
CA ALA A 210 7.34 13.45 -0.48
C ALA A 210 7.61 13.73 -1.96
N GLN A 211 7.80 15.00 -2.33
CA GLN A 211 8.08 15.36 -3.72
C GLN A 211 9.47 14.93 -4.21
N ALA A 212 10.48 14.99 -3.33
CA ALA A 212 11.85 14.58 -3.67
C ALA A 212 11.98 13.06 -3.81
N THR A 213 11.24 12.32 -2.97
CA THR A 213 11.35 10.87 -2.81
C THR A 213 9.95 10.26 -2.80
N PRO A 214 9.31 10.17 -3.97
CA PRO A 214 7.94 9.72 -4.04
C PRO A 214 7.81 8.24 -3.64
N ILE A 215 6.74 7.90 -2.92
CA ILE A 215 6.42 6.49 -2.64
C ILE A 215 6.02 5.78 -3.93
N ALA A 216 5.23 6.47 -4.74
CA ALA A 216 4.82 6.07 -6.07
C ALA A 216 4.48 7.33 -6.87
N ARG A 217 4.56 7.24 -8.18
CA ARG A 217 4.37 8.36 -9.13
C ARG A 217 3.00 8.38 -9.77
N ARG A 218 2.26 7.30 -9.63
CA ARG A 218 0.87 7.18 -10.09
C ARG A 218 0.08 6.41 -9.06
N PHE A 219 -1.13 6.87 -8.78
CA PHE A 219 -2.10 6.22 -7.93
C PHE A 219 -3.43 6.14 -8.65
N GLU A 220 -4.12 5.02 -8.50
CA GLU A 220 -5.43 4.77 -9.08
C GLU A 220 -6.34 4.12 -8.04
N VAL A 221 -7.58 4.56 -7.98
CA VAL A 221 -8.63 3.98 -7.14
C VAL A 221 -9.77 3.54 -8.05
N TRP A 222 -10.02 2.25 -8.02
CA TRP A 222 -11.05 1.62 -8.83
C TRP A 222 -12.21 1.14 -7.95
N ASP A 223 -13.43 1.46 -8.35
CA ASP A 223 -14.65 0.90 -7.78
C ASP A 223 -14.93 -0.46 -8.43
N ALA A 224 -14.88 -1.52 -7.62
CA ALA A 224 -15.07 -2.90 -8.03
C ALA A 224 -16.33 -3.52 -7.39
N ARG A 225 -17.20 -2.71 -6.81
CA ARG A 225 -18.48 -3.19 -6.23
C ARG A 225 -19.37 -3.68 -7.37
N SER A 226 -19.98 -4.86 -7.18
CA SER A 226 -20.96 -5.37 -8.15
C SER A 226 -22.17 -4.44 -8.20
N ALA A 227 -22.75 -4.28 -9.40
CA ALA A 227 -24.11 -3.78 -9.50
C ALA A 227 -25.04 -4.73 -8.70
N ARG A 228 -26.10 -4.20 -8.09
CA ARG A 228 -26.94 -4.90 -7.07
C ARG A 228 -27.48 -6.28 -7.48
N THR A 229 -27.39 -6.65 -8.76
CA THR A 229 -27.74 -7.95 -9.33
C THR A 229 -26.83 -8.24 -10.53
N GLY A 230 -25.77 -9.02 -10.36
CA GLY A 230 -24.87 -9.44 -11.46
C GLY A 230 -23.52 -9.98 -10.97
N ALA A 231 -22.85 -10.76 -11.80
CA ALA A 231 -21.45 -11.13 -11.60
C ALA A 231 -20.56 -9.87 -11.74
N ARG A 232 -19.45 -9.81 -11.00
CA ARG A 232 -18.47 -8.71 -11.16
C ARG A 232 -17.76 -8.87 -12.50
N GLU A 233 -18.11 -8.02 -13.46
CA GLU A 233 -17.47 -8.04 -14.77
C GLU A 233 -16.46 -6.90 -14.95
N THR A 234 -16.64 -5.78 -14.25
CA THR A 234 -15.86 -4.56 -14.48
C THR A 234 -15.46 -3.81 -13.20
N ALA A 235 -14.29 -3.16 -13.21
CA ALA A 235 -13.91 -2.11 -12.28
C ALA A 235 -13.89 -0.75 -12.99
N ARG A 236 -14.30 0.31 -12.31
CA ARG A 236 -14.32 1.68 -12.86
C ARG A 236 -13.31 2.57 -12.13
N LEU A 237 -12.47 3.30 -12.87
CA LEU A 237 -11.52 4.23 -12.29
C LEU A 237 -12.27 5.46 -11.75
N ILE A 238 -12.45 5.53 -10.43
CA ILE A 238 -13.21 6.61 -9.77
C ILE A 238 -12.32 7.72 -9.24
N ASP A 239 -11.04 7.46 -9.07
CA ASP A 239 -10.08 8.45 -8.62
C ASP A 239 -8.65 8.08 -9.04
N GLY A 240 -7.75 9.05 -9.15
CA GLY A 240 -6.34 8.75 -9.42
C GLY A 240 -5.50 9.93 -9.88
N ILE A 241 -4.20 9.93 -9.59
CA ILE A 241 -3.28 10.99 -10.01
C ILE A 241 -2.04 10.36 -10.62
N CYS A 242 -1.51 10.98 -11.66
CA CYS A 242 -0.28 10.60 -12.32
C CYS A 242 0.66 11.82 -12.36
N ASP A 243 1.93 11.63 -12.02
CA ASP A 243 2.93 12.69 -12.15
C ASP A 243 3.12 13.13 -13.61
N ARG A 244 2.91 12.22 -14.57
CA ARG A 244 3.05 12.49 -16.00
C ARG A 244 1.78 13.09 -16.60
N ASP A 245 0.62 12.52 -16.29
CA ASP A 245 -0.65 12.83 -16.96
C ASP A 245 -1.55 13.77 -16.14
N GLY A 246 -1.22 14.04 -14.87
CA GLY A 246 -2.08 14.82 -13.97
C GLY A 246 -3.25 14.01 -13.41
N PRO A 247 -4.42 14.65 -13.16
CA PRO A 247 -5.64 13.97 -12.74
C PRO A 247 -6.05 12.86 -13.71
N LEU A 248 -6.36 11.68 -13.16
CA LEU A 248 -6.88 10.53 -13.92
C LEU A 248 -8.39 10.36 -13.76
N TRP A 249 -9.00 11.12 -12.84
CA TRP A 249 -10.44 11.25 -12.74
C TRP A 249 -10.90 12.38 -13.66
N ASP A 250 -12.10 12.24 -14.20
CA ASP A 250 -12.74 13.26 -15.00
C ASP A 250 -14.18 13.44 -14.50
N PRO A 251 -14.47 14.54 -13.77
CA PRO A 251 -15.82 14.83 -13.28
C PRO A 251 -16.84 15.06 -14.40
N ASP A 252 -16.39 15.55 -15.55
CA ASP A 252 -17.24 15.87 -16.70
C ASP A 252 -17.56 14.62 -17.53
N ASN A 253 -16.83 13.53 -17.29
CA ASN A 253 -17.01 12.22 -17.92
C ASN A 253 -17.63 11.17 -16.97
N ALA A 254 -18.38 11.62 -15.96
CA ALA A 254 -19.08 10.74 -15.02
C ALA A 254 -20.02 9.76 -15.76
N GLY A 255 -19.89 8.47 -15.47
CA GLY A 255 -20.61 7.38 -16.13
C GLY A 255 -19.89 6.77 -17.35
N ASN A 256 -18.82 7.39 -17.82
CA ASN A 256 -17.96 6.91 -18.92
C ASN A 256 -16.51 6.77 -18.43
N GLU A 257 -16.32 6.50 -17.14
CA GLU A 257 -15.00 6.32 -16.55
C GLU A 257 -14.25 5.16 -17.23
N ARG A 258 -12.92 5.22 -17.23
CA ARG A 258 -12.12 4.11 -17.73
C ARG A 258 -12.46 2.83 -16.96
N THR A 259 -12.77 1.77 -17.70
CA THR A 259 -13.13 0.47 -17.13
C THR A 259 -12.06 -0.57 -17.37
N ALA A 260 -11.88 -1.50 -16.44
CA ALA A 260 -11.13 -2.74 -16.65
C ALA A 260 -12.09 -3.92 -16.52
N THR A 261 -12.07 -4.82 -17.50
CA THR A 261 -12.86 -6.06 -17.45
C THR A 261 -12.12 -7.16 -16.69
N ILE A 262 -12.83 -8.17 -16.21
CA ILE A 262 -12.21 -9.33 -15.57
C ILE A 262 -11.15 -9.96 -16.49
N TRP A 263 -9.98 -10.29 -15.93
CA TRP A 263 -8.79 -10.80 -16.62
C TRP A 263 -8.06 -9.83 -17.57
N GLU A 264 -8.57 -8.61 -17.76
CA GLU A 264 -7.91 -7.57 -18.54
C GLU A 264 -6.81 -6.87 -17.73
N GLY A 265 -5.57 -7.23 -18.02
CA GLY A 265 -4.40 -6.64 -17.37
C GLY A 265 -4.36 -6.86 -15.85
N PRO A 266 -3.56 -6.05 -15.12
CA PRO A 266 -3.41 -6.20 -13.68
C PRO A 266 -4.70 -5.99 -12.90
N ILE A 267 -5.46 -4.94 -13.21
CA ILE A 267 -6.72 -4.62 -12.53
C ILE A 267 -7.76 -5.72 -12.77
N GLY A 268 -7.87 -6.21 -14.00
CA GLY A 268 -8.77 -7.32 -14.35
C GLY A 268 -8.41 -8.64 -13.67
N ARG A 269 -7.13 -8.94 -13.48
CA ARG A 269 -6.71 -10.12 -12.69
C ARG A 269 -7.05 -9.98 -11.21
N VAL A 270 -6.88 -8.79 -10.62
CA VAL A 270 -7.34 -8.55 -9.24
C VAL A 270 -8.85 -8.71 -9.14
N LEU A 271 -9.63 -8.21 -10.11
CA LEU A 271 -11.08 -8.44 -10.19
C LEU A 271 -11.43 -9.93 -10.20
N GLY A 272 -10.71 -10.75 -10.98
CA GLY A 272 -11.01 -12.16 -11.13
C GLY A 272 -10.58 -13.04 -9.94
N THR A 273 -9.50 -12.66 -9.27
CA THR A 273 -8.90 -13.49 -8.20
C THR A 273 -9.24 -13.02 -6.79
N GLY A 274 -9.48 -11.71 -6.61
CA GLY A 274 -9.51 -11.08 -5.29
C GLY A 274 -8.15 -11.13 -4.57
N VAL A 275 -7.05 -11.24 -5.32
CA VAL A 275 -5.67 -11.34 -4.80
C VAL A 275 -4.86 -10.15 -5.34
N PRO A 276 -3.90 -9.59 -4.57
CA PRO A 276 -3.02 -8.56 -5.08
C PRO A 276 -2.24 -9.00 -6.32
N VAL A 277 -1.85 -8.04 -7.16
CA VAL A 277 -0.93 -8.25 -8.27
C VAL A 277 0.25 -7.30 -8.10
N ALA A 278 1.47 -7.80 -8.26
CA ALA A 278 2.70 -7.01 -8.32
C ALA A 278 3.51 -7.42 -9.55
N GLU A 279 3.74 -6.49 -10.48
CA GLU A 279 4.37 -6.79 -11.78
C GLU A 279 5.27 -5.65 -12.28
N THR A 280 6.19 -6.00 -13.18
CA THR A 280 7.06 -5.09 -13.93
C THR A 280 6.69 -5.09 -15.42
N GLY A 281 7.44 -4.36 -16.25
CA GLY A 281 7.29 -4.39 -17.70
C GLY A 281 6.04 -3.66 -18.20
N ALA A 282 5.33 -4.22 -19.19
CA ALA A 282 4.20 -3.55 -19.85
C ALA A 282 3.06 -3.20 -18.88
N ALA A 283 2.81 -4.05 -17.87
CA ALA A 283 1.82 -3.82 -16.83
C ALA A 283 2.10 -2.54 -16.00
N ALA A 284 3.37 -2.18 -15.86
CA ALA A 284 3.80 -1.02 -15.10
C ALA A 284 3.73 0.29 -15.90
N LEU A 285 3.23 0.31 -17.14
CA LEU A 285 3.00 1.55 -17.92
C LEU A 285 4.25 2.47 -18.02
N GLY A 286 5.43 1.86 -18.13
CA GLY A 286 6.71 2.59 -18.18
C GLY A 286 7.18 3.16 -16.84
N TYR A 287 6.64 2.63 -15.72
CA TYR A 287 7.22 2.71 -14.38
C TYR A 287 8.03 1.43 -14.10
N ALA A 288 8.88 1.44 -13.06
CA ALA A 288 9.72 0.30 -12.72
C ALA A 288 8.87 -0.92 -12.29
N MET A 289 7.81 -0.65 -11.53
CA MET A 289 6.84 -1.68 -11.13
C MET A 289 5.47 -1.08 -10.85
N MET A 290 4.49 -1.96 -10.68
CA MET A 290 3.16 -1.60 -10.21
C MET A 290 2.65 -2.62 -9.19
N VAL A 291 1.79 -2.15 -8.28
CA VAL A 291 1.01 -3.01 -7.38
C VAL A 291 -0.46 -2.66 -7.53
N ALA A 292 -1.33 -3.65 -7.57
CA ALA A 292 -2.78 -3.51 -7.47
C ALA A 292 -3.28 -4.32 -6.28
N LEU A 293 -3.80 -3.62 -5.28
CA LEU A 293 -4.26 -4.18 -4.00
C LEU A 293 -5.79 -4.21 -3.95
N PRO A 294 -6.41 -5.39 -3.83
CA PRO A 294 -7.84 -5.50 -3.55
C PRO A 294 -8.17 -5.12 -2.11
N ILE A 295 -9.29 -4.43 -1.93
CA ILE A 295 -9.93 -4.16 -0.64
C ILE A 295 -11.27 -4.88 -0.63
N HIS A 296 -11.41 -5.87 0.23
CA HIS A 296 -12.67 -6.59 0.41
C HIS A 296 -13.45 -5.99 1.57
N LYS A 297 -14.73 -5.73 1.35
CA LYS A 297 -15.67 -5.27 2.37
C LYS A 297 -16.75 -6.33 2.54
N ASP A 298 -16.97 -6.76 3.78
CA ASP A 298 -18.04 -7.71 4.13
C ASP A 298 -17.95 -9.02 3.30
N GLY A 299 -16.72 -9.52 3.06
CA GLY A 299 -16.45 -10.73 2.28
C GLY A 299 -16.26 -10.50 0.77
N GLU A 300 -16.59 -9.31 0.29
CA GLU A 300 -16.80 -9.01 -1.12
C GLU A 300 -15.79 -7.97 -1.63
N LEU A 301 -15.21 -8.17 -2.82
CA LEU A 301 -14.31 -7.17 -3.40
C LEU A 301 -15.04 -5.83 -3.62
N ALA A 302 -14.52 -4.75 -3.04
CA ALA A 302 -15.16 -3.44 -3.07
C ALA A 302 -14.34 -2.42 -3.86
N HIS A 303 -13.02 -2.38 -3.66
CA HIS A 303 -12.14 -1.46 -4.37
C HIS A 303 -10.86 -2.17 -4.78
N ILE A 304 -10.22 -1.64 -5.81
CA ILE A 304 -8.84 -1.99 -6.17
C ILE A 304 -8.05 -0.69 -6.14
N VAL A 305 -6.94 -0.67 -5.40
CA VAL A 305 -6.03 0.48 -5.39
C VAL A 305 -4.75 0.08 -6.08
N ALA A 306 -4.37 0.81 -7.12
CA ALA A 306 -3.12 0.58 -7.81
C ALA A 306 -2.15 1.75 -7.61
N TRP A 307 -0.87 1.44 -7.47
CA TRP A 307 0.20 2.42 -7.47
C TRP A 307 1.38 1.96 -8.32
N TYR A 308 2.06 2.92 -8.93
CA TYR A 308 3.14 2.68 -9.89
C TYR A 308 4.39 3.45 -9.47
N CYS A 309 5.52 2.75 -9.46
CA CYS A 309 6.78 3.17 -8.87
C CYS A 309 7.77 3.62 -9.96
#